data_AF-A0A356CUD0-F1
#
_entry.id   AF-A0A356CUD0-F1
#
_cell.length_a   1.000
_cell.length_b   1.000
_cell.length_c   1.000
_cell.angle_alpha   90.00
_cell.angle_beta   90.00
_cell.angle_gamma   90.00
#
_symmetry.space_group_name_H-M   'P 1'
#
loop_
_entity.id
_entity.type
_entity.pdbx_description
1 polymer ?
#
loop_
_entity_poly.entity_id
_entity_poly.type
_entity_poly.pdbx_seq_one_letter_code
_entity_poly.pdbx_strand_id
1 'polypeptide(L)' 'MKITIALSKGRIFEQTIPLLERIGITCSEDPETSRKLILDTNQKDIKLIIVRATDVPT' A
#
# COMPACT_ATOMS: atom_id res chain seq x y z
N MET A 1 16.68 6.87 1.11
CA MET A 1 16.58 5.42 0.79
C MET A 1 15.11 5.14 0.59
N LYS A 2 14.69 4.57 -0.54
CA LYS A 2 13.25 4.39 -0.86
C LYS A 2 12.82 2.95 -0.54
N ILE A 3 11.68 2.80 0.12
CA ILE A 3 11.05 1.52 0.45
C ILE A 3 9.76 1.40 -0.36
N THR A 4 9.55 0.26 -1.00
CA THR A 4 8.30 -0.06 -1.69
C THR A 4 7.70 -1.30 -1.05
N ILE A 5 6.44 -1.19 -0.62
CA ILE A 5 5.72 -2.26 0.06
C ILE A 5 4.67 -2.78 -0.92
N ALA A 6 4.83 -4.03 -1.36
CA ALA A 6 3.84 -4.70 -2.21
C ALA A 6 2.73 -5.29 -1.33
N LEU A 7 1.48 -4.96 -1.64
CA LEU A 7 0.28 -5.44 -0.96
C LEU A 7 -0.71 -5.96 -2.01
N SER A 8 -1.47 -6.98 -1.64
CA SER A 8 -2.57 -7.48 -2.46
C SER A 8 -3.89 -6.81 -2.09
N LYS A 9 -4.74 -6.49 -3.07
CA LYS A 9 -6.10 -5.95 -2.83
C LYS A 9 -6.96 -6.85 -1.93
N GLY A 10 -8.01 -6.26 -1.36
CA GLY A 10 -9.01 -6.94 -0.52
C GLY A 10 -8.54 -7.08 0.93
N ARG A 11 -8.84 -8.22 1.56
CA ARG A 11 -8.65 -8.43 3.01
C ARG A 11 -7.24 -8.11 3.54
N ILE A 12 -6.17 -8.50 2.83
CA ILE A 12 -4.79 -8.21 3.30
C ILE A 12 -4.55 -6.71 3.34
N PHE A 13 -5.01 -5.99 2.33
CA PHE A 13 -4.89 -4.54 2.27
C PHE A 13 -5.65 -3.87 3.42
N GLU A 14 -6.94 -4.21 3.59
CA GLU A 14 -7.81 -3.69 4.65
C GLU A 14 -7.25 -3.93 6.05
N GLN A 15 -6.62 -5.09 6.27
CA GLN A 15 -6.02 -5.43 7.56
C GLN A 15 -4.67 -4.76 7.80
N THR A 16 -3.92 -4.46 6.73
CA THR A 16 -2.57 -3.88 6.82
C THR A 16 -2.61 -2.36 6.98
N ILE A 17 -3.62 -1.68 6.41
CA ILE A 17 -3.73 -0.22 6.51
C ILE A 17 -3.75 0.28 7.96
N PRO A 18 -4.58 -0.26 8.86
CA PRO A 18 -4.56 0.14 10.27
C PRO A 18 -3.21 -0.09 10.97
N LEU A 19 -2.41 -1.05 10.49
CA LEU A 19 -1.07 -1.31 11.03
C LEU A 19 -0.06 -0.28 10.54
N LEU A 20 -0.14 0.10 9.26
CA LEU A 20 0.68 1.17 8.67
C LEU A 20 0.35 2.53 9.30
N GLU A 21 -0.93 2.80 9.53
CA GLU A 21 -1.38 4.03 10.18
C GLU A 21 -0.86 4.16 11.61
N ARG A 22 -0.81 3.06 12.37
CA ARG A 22 -0.25 3.02 13.73
C ARG A 22 1.23 3.43 13.79
N ILE A 23 1.97 3.24 12.71
CA ILE A 23 3.37 3.67 12.59
C ILE A 23 3.53 4.98 11.80
N GLY A 24 2.41 5.68 11.53
CA GLY A 24 2.41 6.99 10.89
C GLY A 24 2.53 6.98 9.36
N ILE A 25 2.22 5.86 8.71
CA ILE A 25 2.18 5.74 7.25
C ILE A 25 0.73 5.71 6.79
N THR A 26 0.32 6.68 5.97
CA THR A 26 -1.03 6.79 5.44
C THR A 26 -1.01 6.93 3.92
N CYS A 27 -1.97 6.30 3.24
CA CYS A 27 -2.13 6.48 1.79
C CYS A 27 -2.60 7.91 1.48
N SER A 28 -2.02 8.53 0.46
CA SER A 28 -2.45 9.84 -0.02
C SER A 28 -3.77 9.80 -0.79
N GLU A 29 -4.17 8.63 -1.26
CA GLU A 29 -5.38 8.42 -2.04
C GLU A 29 -6.09 7.14 -1.57
N ASP A 30 -7.41 7.11 -1.79
CA ASP A 30 -8.24 5.97 -1.43
C ASP A 30 -7.99 4.79 -2.41
N PRO A 31 -7.43 3.67 -1.93
CA PRO A 31 -7.11 2.47 -2.71
C PRO A 31 -8.32 1.71 -3.25
N GLU A 32 -9.49 1.86 -2.62
CA GLU A 32 -10.73 1.22 -3.04
C GLU A 32 -11.31 1.90 -4.28
N THR A 33 -11.24 3.22 -4.33
CA THR A 33 -11.69 4.01 -5.48
C THR A 33 -10.60 4.20 -6.54
N SER A 34 -9.32 4.08 -6.16
CA SER A 34 -8.21 4.21 -7.09
C SER A 34 -7.95 2.94 -7.91
N ARG A 35 -7.80 3.12 -9.23
CA ARG A 35 -7.30 2.11 -10.16
C ARG A 35 -5.78 2.14 -10.32
N LYS A 36 -5.08 3.00 -9.58
CA LYS A 36 -3.62 3.05 -9.65
C LYS A 36 -3.01 1.81 -8.98
N LEU A 37 -1.94 1.31 -9.60
CA LEU A 37 -1.15 0.21 -9.06
C LEU A 37 -0.07 0.70 -8.08
N ILE A 38 0.33 1.96 -8.16
CA ILE A 38 1.30 2.59 -7.26
C ILE A 38 0.56 3.70 -6.52
N LEU A 39 0.54 3.61 -5.20
CA LEU A 39 -0.05 4.61 -4.31
C LEU A 39 1.05 5.35 -3.57
N ASP A 40 0.95 6.67 -3.59
CA ASP A 40 1.79 7.53 -2.75
C ASP A 40 1.31 7.48 -1.30
N THR A 41 2.25 7.66 -0.39
CA THR A 41 1.96 7.81 1.04
C THR A 41 2.30 9.23 1.49
N ASN A 42 1.93 9.57 2.72
CA ASN A 42 2.38 10.79 3.38
C ASN A 42 3.92 10.90 3.51
N GLN A 43 4.67 9.80 3.34
CA GLN A 43 6.13 9.78 3.38
C GLN A 43 6.72 9.61 1.97
N LYS A 44 7.55 10.58 1.55
CA LYS A 44 8.15 10.59 0.19
C LYS A 44 9.03 9.38 -0.12
N ASP A 45 9.56 8.74 0.91
CA ASP A 45 10.43 7.57 0.80
C ASP A 45 9.67 6.24 0.79
N ILE A 46 8.36 6.24 1.05
CA ILE A 46 7.53 5.04 1.14
C ILE A 46 6.44 5.05 0.07
N LYS A 47 6.40 4.00 -0.74
CA LYS A 47 5.36 3.78 -1.74
C LYS A 47 4.67 2.45 -1.51
N LEU A 48 3.37 2.39 -1.74
CA LEU A 48 2.63 1.14 -1.75
C LEU A 48 2.40 0.71 -3.19
N ILE A 49 2.61 -0.57 -3.46
CA ILE A 49 2.26 -1.18 -4.74
C ILE A 49 1.14 -2.17 -4.50
N ILE A 50 0.10 -2.05 -5.32
CA ILE A 50 -1.07 -2.89 -5.27
C ILE A 50 -0.99 -3.90 -6.42
N VAL A 51 -0.79 -5.16 -6.06
CA VAL A 51 -0.63 -6.28 -7.00
C VAL A 51 -1.63 -7.40 -6.70
N ARG A 52 -1.67 -8.44 -7.52
CA ARG A 52 -2.41 -9.65 -7.17
C ARG A 52 -1.65 -10.42 -6.09
N ALA A 53 -2.38 -11.19 -5.28
CA ALA A 53 -1.77 -11.97 -4.18
C ALA A 53 -0.64 -12.90 -4.66
N THR A 54 -0.78 -13.48 -5.85
CA THR A 54 0.23 -14.35 -6.47
C THR A 54 1.50 -13.61 -6.86
N ASP A 55 1.43 -12.30 -7.03
CA ASP A 55 2.51 -11.47 -7.58
C ASP A 55 3.29 -10.75 -6.46
N VAL A 56 2.90 -10.90 -5.18
CA VAL A 56 3.61 -10.33 -4.02
C VAL A 56 5.01 -10.96 -3.77
N PRO A 57 5.22 -12.29 -3.87
CA PRO A 57 6.52 -12.90 -3.58
C PRO A 57 7.50 -12.95 -4.77
N THR A 58 7.10 -12.52 -5.96
CA THR A 58 7.91 -12.54 -7.19
C THR A 58 9.00 -11.47 -7.15
#